data_AF-A0A200J7U3-F1
#
_entry.id   AF-A0A200J7U3-F1
#
_cell.length_a   1.000
_cell.length_b   1.000
_cell.length_c   1.000
_cell.angle_alpha   90.00
_cell.angle_beta   90.00
_cell.angle_gamma   90.00
#
_symmetry.space_group_name_H-M   'P 1'
#
loop_
_entity.id
_entity.type
_entity.pdbx_description
1 polymer ?
#
loop_
_entity_poly.entity_id
_entity_poly.type
_entity_poly.pdbx_seq_one_letter_code
_entity_poly.pdbx_strand_id
1 'polypeptide(L)'
;MSKNYLNYVGEIITDVEYHGLGEPKDFLEVHMDVELPFRLYCRTDEKDWEEVTEAQRLELISQLEDTKSKYSKSDYRYYTMDFYLASLGGL
;
A
#
# COMPACT_ATOMS: atom_id res chain seq x y z
N MET A 1 18.97 -18.87 8.22
CA MET A 1 17.97 -18.54 7.19
C MET A 1 17.75 -17.04 7.26
N SER A 2 17.98 -16.33 6.16
CA SER A 2 17.60 -14.92 6.04
C SER A 2 16.08 -14.84 6.11
N LYS A 3 15.53 -13.94 6.93
CA LYS A 3 14.09 -13.67 6.93
C LYS A 3 13.79 -12.84 5.68
N ASN A 4 12.99 -13.39 4.77
CA ASN A 4 12.43 -12.65 3.65
C ASN A 4 11.08 -12.07 4.09
N TYR A 5 10.81 -10.84 3.66
CA TYR A 5 9.54 -10.14 3.90
C TYR A 5 8.86 -9.89 2.57
N LEU A 6 7.53 -9.83 2.56
CA LEU A 6 6.75 -9.52 1.37
C LEU A 6 6.51 -8.01 1.31
N ASN A 7 6.90 -7.40 0.21
CA ASN A 7 6.64 -6.00 -0.10
C ASN A 7 5.53 -5.91 -1.14
N TYR A 8 4.46 -5.18 -0.86
CA TYR A 8 3.47 -4.89 -1.89
C TYR A 8 3.98 -3.76 -2.79
N VAL A 9 4.10 -4.02 -4.10
CA VAL A 9 4.53 -3.06 -5.13
C VAL A 9 3.42 -2.73 -6.12
N GLY A 10 2.26 -3.34 -5.96
CA GLY A 10 1.12 -3.13 -6.85
C GLY A 10 0.50 -1.75 -6.74
N GLU A 11 -0.36 -1.47 -7.70
CA GLU A 11 -1.14 -0.23 -7.73
C GLU A 11 -2.20 -0.24 -6.62
N ILE A 12 -2.41 0.92 -5.99
CA ILE A 12 -3.52 1.18 -5.08
C ILE A 12 -4.33 2.31 -5.70
N ILE A 13 -5.60 2.04 -5.94
CA ILE A 13 -6.51 2.97 -6.58
C ILE A 13 -7.58 3.45 -5.61
N THR A 14 -8.13 4.63 -5.89
CA THR A 14 -9.24 5.20 -5.13
C THR A 14 -10.59 4.64 -5.60
N ASP A 15 -11.62 4.87 -4.79
CA ASP A 15 -13.02 4.54 -5.12
C ASP A 15 -13.48 5.10 -6.47
N VAL A 16 -13.08 6.33 -6.80
CA VAL A 16 -13.41 6.97 -8.08
C VAL A 16 -12.79 6.21 -9.26
N GLU A 17 -11.53 5.80 -9.12
CA GLU A 17 -10.80 5.06 -10.16
C GLU A 17 -11.34 3.64 -10.31
N TYR A 18 -11.62 2.95 -9.20
CA TYR A 18 -12.20 1.60 -9.20
C TYR A 18 -13.54 1.56 -9.95
N HIS A 19 -14.45 2.47 -9.66
CA HIS A 19 -15.72 2.57 -10.39
C HIS A 19 -15.52 3.06 -11.83
N GLY A 20 -14.55 3.95 -12.08
CA GLY A 20 -14.18 4.40 -13.42
C GLY A 20 -13.68 3.27 -14.33
N LEU A 21 -13.05 2.24 -13.76
CA LEU A 21 -12.60 1.04 -14.46
C LEU A 21 -13.69 -0.03 -14.64
N GLY A 22 -14.90 0.20 -14.12
CA GLY A 22 -16.01 -0.74 -14.22
C GLY A 22 -15.97 -1.87 -13.18
N GLU A 23 -15.46 -1.58 -11.98
CA GLU A 23 -15.44 -2.51 -10.83
C GLU A 23 -14.69 -3.82 -11.13
N PRO A 24 -13.39 -3.72 -11.47
CA PRO A 24 -12.57 -4.89 -11.82
C PRO A 24 -12.51 -5.90 -10.66
N LYS A 25 -12.67 -7.19 -10.98
CA LYS A 25 -12.75 -8.28 -9.99
C LYS A 25 -11.42 -8.60 -9.31
N ASP A 26 -10.34 -8.16 -9.93
CA ASP A 26 -8.94 -8.36 -9.58
C ASP A 26 -8.43 -7.34 -8.55
N PHE A 27 -9.32 -6.50 -8.04
CA PHE A 27 -9.08 -5.56 -6.95
C PHE A 27 -9.87 -5.91 -5.69
N LEU A 28 -9.28 -5.69 -4.53
CA LEU A 28 -9.90 -5.84 -3.22
C LEU A 28 -9.88 -4.52 -2.45
N GLU A 29 -10.97 -4.26 -1.72
CA GLU A 29 -11.04 -3.10 -0.82
C GLU A 29 -10.04 -3.26 0.33
N VAL A 30 -9.24 -2.22 0.53
CA VAL A 30 -8.30 -2.09 1.63
C VAL A 30 -9.04 -1.56 2.85
N HIS A 31 -9.13 -2.40 3.88
CA HIS A 31 -9.69 -2.02 5.17
C HIS A 31 -8.62 -1.36 6.03
N MET A 32 -8.88 -0.12 6.43
CA MET A 32 -8.02 0.66 7.33
C MET A 32 -8.62 0.68 8.74
N ASP A 33 -7.77 0.74 9.77
CA ASP A 33 -8.20 0.86 11.17
C ASP A 33 -8.83 2.23 11.49
N VAL A 34 -8.71 3.18 10.57
CA VAL A 34 -9.27 4.53 10.68
C VAL A 34 -10.41 4.71 9.69
N GLU A 35 -11.45 5.44 10.09
CA GLU A 35 -12.55 5.80 9.20
C GLU A 35 -12.09 6.86 8.20
N LEU A 36 -12.15 6.51 6.91
CA LEU A 36 -11.76 7.39 5.80
C LEU A 36 -13.00 7.82 5.02
N PRO A 37 -13.03 9.06 4.49
CA PRO A 37 -14.12 9.53 3.64
C PRO A 37 -14.07 8.95 2.21
N PHE A 38 -13.17 8.01 1.95
CA PHE A 38 -12.97 7.33 0.68
C PHE A 38 -12.50 5.89 0.95
N ARG A 39 -12.63 5.05 -0.08
CA ARG A 39 -12.10 3.68 -0.09
C ARG A 39 -10.84 3.61 -0.94
N LEU A 40 -9.97 2.68 -0.59
CA LEU A 40 -8.78 2.31 -1.34
C LEU A 40 -8.92 0.86 -1.79
N TYR A 41 -8.37 0.54 -2.94
CA TYR A 41 -8.42 -0.81 -3.50
C TYR A 41 -7.02 -1.22 -3.96
N CYS A 42 -6.59 -2.43 -3.61
CA CYS A 42 -5.33 -3.01 -4.06
C CYS A 42 -5.60 -4.10 -5.09
N ARG A 43 -4.67 -4.28 -6.03
CA ARG A 43 -4.70 -5.39 -6.97
C ARG A 43 -4.21 -6.67 -6.27
N THR A 44 -4.68 -7.80 -6.79
CA THR A 44 -4.44 -9.13 -6.20
C THR A 44 -3.48 -10.01 -7.02
N ASP A 45 -2.74 -9.45 -7.98
CA ASP A 45 -1.80 -10.22 -8.80
C ASP A 45 -0.60 -10.65 -7.93
N GLU A 46 -0.11 -11.88 -8.13
CA GLU A 46 1.11 -12.37 -7.48
C GLU A 46 2.32 -11.48 -7.79
N LYS A 47 2.34 -10.85 -8.97
CA LYS A 47 3.41 -9.93 -9.39
C LYS A 47 3.44 -8.61 -8.61
N ASP A 48 2.38 -8.31 -7.86
CA ASP A 48 2.32 -7.15 -6.99
C ASP A 48 3.03 -7.38 -5.65
N TRP A 49 3.61 -8.57 -5.45
CA TRP A 49 4.33 -8.94 -4.24
C TRP A 49 5.78 -9.30 -4.56
N GLU A 50 6.71 -8.61 -3.91
CA GLU A 50 8.15 -8.86 -4.04
C GLU A 50 8.75 -9.33 -2.72
N GLU A 51 9.58 -10.36 -2.77
CA GLU A 51 10.38 -10.76 -1.61
C GLU A 51 11.58 -9.82 -1.45
N VAL A 52 11.71 -9.25 -0.25
CA VAL A 52 12.84 -8.39 0.12
C VAL A 52 13.58 -8.94 1.33
N THR A 53 14.89 -8.69 1.34
CA THR A 53 15.74 -8.98 2.50
C THR A 53 15.45 -7.98 3.64
N GLU A 54 15.87 -8.32 4.86
CA GLU A 54 15.74 -7.43 6.02
C GLU A 54 16.41 -6.06 5.82
N ALA A 55 17.58 -6.01 5.17
CA ALA A 55 18.27 -4.75 4.90
C ALA A 55 17.48 -3.86 3.92
N GLN A 56 16.97 -4.45 2.84
CA GLN A 56 16.12 -3.76 1.86
C GLN A 56 14.82 -3.29 2.48
N ARG A 57 14.19 -4.12 3.32
CA ARG A 57 12.98 -3.75 4.07
C ARG A 57 13.19 -2.48 4.89
N LEU A 58 14.29 -2.39 5.66
CA LEU A 58 14.56 -1.23 6.49
C LEU A 58 14.78 0.05 5.66
N GLU A 59 15.45 -0.08 4.52
CA GLU A 59 15.63 1.03 3.58
C GLU A 59 14.29 1.50 3.00
N LEU A 60 13.45 0.56 2.55
CA LEU A 60 12.12 0.85 1.99
C LEU A 60 11.19 1.51 3.02
N ILE A 61 11.17 1.02 4.26
CA ILE A 61 10.40 1.64 5.35
C ILE A 61 10.81 3.10 5.51
N SER A 62 12.12 3.38 5.60
CA SER A 62 12.61 4.75 5.76
C SER A 62 12.22 5.65 4.58
N GLN A 63 12.30 5.15 3.34
CA GLN A 63 11.90 5.90 2.14
C GLN A 63 10.38 6.18 2.11
N LEU A 64 9.57 5.21 2.52
CA LEU A 64 8.12 5.34 2.57
C LEU A 64 7.68 6.29 3.69
N GLU A 65 8.33 6.27 4.85
CA GLU A 65 8.07 7.23 5.94
C GLU A 65 8.40 8.66 5.52
N ASP A 66 9.57 8.88 4.87
CA ASP A 66 9.94 10.19 4.33
C ASP A 66 8.93 10.66 3.27
N THR A 67 8.51 9.76 2.38
CA THR A 67 7.51 10.06 1.36
C THR A 67 6.15 10.39 1.96
N LYS A 68 5.69 9.60 2.93
CA LYS A 68 4.44 9.82 3.66
C LYS A 68 4.41 11.17 4.37
N SER A 69 5.55 11.60 4.92
CA SER A 69 5.66 12.90 5.62
C SER A 69 5.36 14.11 4.72
N LYS A 70 5.45 13.94 3.40
CA LYS A 70 5.18 14.99 2.40
C LYS A 70 3.69 15.13 2.07
N TYR A 71 2.85 14.19 2.49
CA TYR A 71 1.41 14.21 2.26
C TYR A 71 0.64 14.63 3.53
N SER A 72 -0.48 15.34 3.34
CA SER A 72 -1.40 15.64 4.44
C SER A 72 -2.34 14.45 4.68
N LYS A 73 -2.89 14.34 5.89
CA LYS A 73 -3.94 13.36 6.21
C LYS A 73 -5.25 13.57 5.45
N SER A 74 -5.40 14.66 4.70
CA SER A 74 -6.56 14.85 3.81
C SER A 74 -6.33 14.27 2.42
N ASP A 75 -5.11 13.84 2.12
CA ASP A 75 -4.70 13.29 0.83
C ASP A 75 -4.72 11.75 0.90
N TYR A 76 -5.39 11.09 -0.05
CA TYR A 76 -5.48 9.64 -0.06
C TYR A 76 -4.10 8.98 -0.11
N ARG A 77 -3.11 9.64 -0.73
CA ARG A 77 -1.73 9.14 -0.86
C ARG A 77 -1.07 8.94 0.50
N TYR A 78 -1.46 9.70 1.53
CA TYR A 78 -0.99 9.48 2.89
C TYR A 78 -1.33 8.06 3.37
N TYR A 79 -2.56 7.61 3.11
CA TYR A 79 -3.08 6.31 3.53
C TYR A 79 -2.66 5.18 2.58
N THR A 80 -2.43 5.49 1.31
CA THR A 80 -1.72 4.60 0.39
C THR A 80 -0.33 4.25 0.93
N MET A 81 0.42 5.23 1.47
CA MET A 81 1.71 4.96 2.10
C MET A 81 1.57 4.13 3.38
N ASP A 82 0.50 4.32 4.16
CA ASP A 82 0.21 3.45 5.32
C ASP A 82 0.08 1.99 4.92
N PHE A 83 -0.61 1.70 3.80
CA PHE A 83 -0.72 0.34 3.30
C PHE A 83 0.64 -0.25 2.89
N TYR A 84 1.45 0.50 2.13
CA TYR A 84 2.78 0.03 1.74
C TYR A 84 3.68 -0.24 2.97
N LEU A 85 3.65 0.64 3.97
CA LEU A 85 4.35 0.44 5.25
C LEU A 85 3.83 -0.81 5.98
N ALA A 86 2.51 -1.01 6.03
CA ALA A 86 1.89 -2.19 6.63
C ALA A 86 2.35 -3.50 5.96
N SER A 87 2.45 -3.50 4.63
CA SER A 87 2.90 -4.68 3.86
C SER A 87 4.32 -5.12 4.29
N LEU A 88 5.20 -4.15 4.55
CA LEU A 88 6.54 -4.36 5.06
C LEU A 88 6.59 -4.59 6.58
N GLY A 89 5.47 -4.55 7.30
CA GLY A 89 5.42 -4.62 8.76
C GLY A 89 6.09 -3.42 9.45
N GLY A 90 6.00 -2.24 8.86
CA GLY A 90 6.52 -0.97 9.38
C GLY A 90 5.55 -0.19 10.28
N LEU A 91 4.42 -0.80 10.68
CA LEU A 91 3.43 -0.24 11.61
C LEU A 91 3.54 -0.86 13.00
#